data_AF-A0A0N4VKN6-F1
#
_entry.id   AF-A0A0N4VKN6-F1
#
_cell.length_a   1.000
_cell.length_b   1.000
_cell.length_c   1.000
_cell.angle_alpha   90.00
_cell.angle_beta   90.00
_cell.angle_gamma   90.00
#
_symmetry.space_group_name_H-M   'P 1'
#
loop_
_entity.id
_entity.type
_entity.pdbx_description
1 polymer ?
#
loop_
_entity_poly.entity_id
_entity_poly.type
_entity_poly.pdbx_seq_one_letter_code
_entity_poly.pdbx_strand_id
1 'polypeptide(L)'
;LFTQIVIAAISAQAPLVTANRGTNLEVEALVLVCHKCLLLQAYCRALVRLGGVTDGGKWVCNPFHLRGRRGCLIFSLGVNNEISFDVAFQRATLQACHPYAFDKVGRKKLTGQHCRYKLSIILGNKFDVIPAAVENTKICQILVEVHGSATDNVRLLQIEMSRNGYYLLSYEINGYSLNLCEYSLIHESCLDAYGAEVLAKYFS
;
A
#
# COMPACT_ATOMS: atom_id res chain seq x y z
N LEU A 1 12.56 15.83 20.21
CA LEU A 1 11.38 16.03 21.08
C LEU A 1 10.10 15.48 20.45
N PHE A 2 9.78 15.80 19.19
CA PHE A 2 8.58 15.31 18.48
C PHE A 2 8.50 13.78 18.29
N THR A 3 9.62 13.12 17.97
CA THR A 3 9.66 11.64 17.81
C THR A 3 9.35 10.91 19.12
N GLN A 4 9.75 11.47 20.27
CA GLN A 4 9.37 10.93 21.57
C GLN A 4 7.92 11.21 21.93
N ILE A 5 7.33 12.31 21.44
CA ILE A 5 5.90 12.62 21.66
C ILE A 5 5.00 11.68 20.86
N VAL A 6 5.38 11.29 19.63
CA VAL A 6 4.60 10.31 18.83
C VAL A 6 4.71 8.92 19.44
N ILE A 7 5.91 8.49 19.85
CA ILE A 7 6.09 7.23 20.59
C ILE A 7 5.32 7.28 21.92
N ALA A 8 5.35 8.41 22.64
CA ALA A 8 4.61 8.59 23.88
C ALA A 8 3.10 8.66 23.67
N ALA A 9 2.58 9.19 22.55
CA ALA A 9 1.16 9.19 22.23
C ALA A 9 0.67 7.77 21.91
N ILE A 10 1.46 7.02 21.14
CA ILE A 10 1.24 5.58 20.91
C ILE A 10 1.30 4.80 22.24
N SER A 11 2.17 5.20 23.17
CA SER A 11 2.32 4.58 24.50
C SER A 11 1.27 5.03 25.52
N ALA A 12 0.70 6.24 25.38
CA ALA A 12 -0.23 6.85 26.33
C ALA A 12 -1.70 6.64 25.96
N GLN A 13 -1.98 6.25 24.72
CA GLN A 13 -3.31 5.81 24.27
C GLN A 13 -3.47 4.29 24.31
N ALA A 14 -2.39 3.55 24.53
CA ALA A 14 -2.46 2.16 24.95
C ALA A 14 -2.79 2.14 26.46
N PRO A 15 -3.90 1.53 26.91
CA PRO A 15 -4.06 1.28 28.33
C PRO A 15 -2.85 0.44 28.79
N LEU A 16 -2.24 0.86 29.90
CA LEU A 16 -1.26 0.09 30.67
C LEU A 16 -1.89 -1.24 31.09
N VAL A 17 -1.92 -2.21 30.19
CA VAL A 17 -2.23 -3.60 30.52
C VAL A 17 -0.89 -4.26 30.77
N THR A 18 -0.50 -4.23 32.05
CA THR A 18 0.48 -5.15 32.60
C THR A 18 0.21 -6.54 32.03
N ALA A 19 1.24 -7.15 31.44
CA ALA A 19 1.21 -8.46 30.81
C ALA A 19 0.67 -9.53 31.77
N ASN A 20 -0.65 -9.68 31.79
CA ASN A 20 -1.31 -10.89 32.21
C ASN A 20 -1.74 -11.61 30.95
N ARG A 21 -1.67 -12.94 30.99
CA ARG A 21 -1.97 -13.85 29.89
C ARG A 21 -3.41 -13.64 29.41
N GLY A 22 -3.61 -12.63 28.56
CA GLY A 22 -4.87 -12.26 27.95
C GLY A 22 -5.19 -13.22 26.82
N THR A 23 -6.42 -13.69 26.79
CA THR A 23 -6.96 -14.52 25.71
C THR A 23 -6.77 -13.84 24.35
N ASN A 24 -6.60 -14.62 23.27
CA ASN A 24 -6.34 -14.13 21.89
C ASN A 24 -7.15 -12.88 21.46
N LEU A 25 -8.38 -12.71 21.94
CA LEU A 25 -9.24 -11.56 21.66
C LEU A 25 -8.66 -10.19 22.09
N GLU A 26 -7.91 -10.11 23.19
CA GLU A 26 -7.40 -8.83 23.70
C GLU A 26 -6.17 -8.36 22.90
N VAL A 27 -5.33 -9.29 22.46
CA VAL A 27 -4.19 -9.01 21.58
C VAL A 27 -4.67 -8.62 20.18
N GLU A 28 -5.70 -9.28 19.66
CA GLU A 28 -6.34 -8.92 18.38
C GLU A 28 -6.94 -7.52 18.40
N ALA A 29 -7.60 -7.13 19.51
CA ALA A 29 -8.11 -5.77 19.68
C ALA A 29 -6.99 -4.71 19.67
N LEU A 30 -5.85 -4.99 20.29
CA LEU A 30 -4.70 -4.09 20.30
C LEU A 30 -4.05 -3.94 18.91
N VAL A 31 -3.97 -5.02 18.12
CA VAL A 31 -3.51 -5.00 16.72
C VAL A 31 -4.47 -4.21 15.83
N LEU A 32 -5.78 -4.34 16.05
CA LEU A 32 -6.82 -3.58 15.36
C LEU A 32 -6.74 -2.08 15.67
N VAL A 33 -6.48 -1.71 16.93
CA VAL A 33 -6.27 -0.32 17.36
C VAL A 33 -5.00 0.24 16.71
N CYS A 34 -3.90 -0.52 16.68
CA CYS A 34 -2.64 -0.05 16.10
C CYS A 34 -2.75 0.28 14.60
N HIS A 35 -3.46 -0.56 13.82
CA HIS A 35 -3.72 -0.26 12.41
C HIS A 35 -4.70 0.91 12.23
N LYS A 36 -5.74 1.02 13.07
CA LYS A 36 -6.70 2.16 13.04
C LYS A 36 -6.10 3.49 13.51
N CYS A 37 -4.99 3.45 14.24
CA CYS A 37 -4.26 4.64 14.70
C CYS A 37 -3.26 5.19 13.66
N LEU A 38 -3.11 4.56 12.50
CA LEU A 38 -2.32 5.12 11.41
C LEU A 38 -3.02 6.37 10.87
N LEU A 39 -2.39 7.52 11.04
CA LEU A 39 -2.82 8.78 10.43
C LEU A 39 -2.35 8.82 8.98
N LEU A 40 -3.28 9.16 8.08
CA LEU A 40 -2.96 9.39 6.68
C LEU A 40 -2.04 10.60 6.55
N GLN A 41 -1.02 10.48 5.71
CA GLN A 41 -0.04 11.53 5.45
C GLN A 41 -0.36 12.33 4.19
N ALA A 42 -1.16 11.76 3.29
CA ALA A 42 -1.65 12.41 2.08
C ALA A 42 -3.16 12.17 1.92
N TYR A 43 -3.82 13.13 1.29
CA TYR A 43 -5.23 13.08 0.94
C TYR A 43 -5.38 13.10 -0.58
N CYS A 44 -6.32 12.30 -1.08
CA CYS A 44 -6.67 12.28 -2.49
C CYS A 44 -8.16 12.49 -2.67
N ARG A 45 -8.54 13.57 -3.37
CA ARG A 45 -9.94 13.92 -3.61
C ARG A 45 -10.69 12.86 -4.41
N ALA A 46 -10.00 12.18 -5.32
CA ALA A 46 -10.56 11.15 -6.20
C ALA A 46 -9.93 9.78 -5.91
N LEU A 47 -10.05 9.31 -4.67
CA LEU A 47 -9.60 7.98 -4.28
C LEU A 47 -10.60 6.92 -4.78
N VAL A 48 -10.13 5.94 -5.57
CA VAL A 48 -10.99 4.96 -6.25
C VAL A 48 -10.49 3.56 -5.96
N ARG A 49 -11.41 2.67 -5.54
CA ARG A 49 -11.13 1.23 -5.41
C ARG A 49 -11.26 0.55 -6.76
N LEU A 50 -10.21 -0.12 -7.22
CA LEU A 50 -10.18 -0.84 -8.50
C LEU A 50 -9.95 -2.34 -8.25
N GLY A 51 -10.64 -3.20 -9.00
CA GLY A 51 -10.57 -4.66 -8.84
C GLY A 51 -11.76 -5.22 -8.05
N GLY A 52 -11.64 -6.45 -7.54
CA GLY A 52 -12.68 -7.12 -6.76
C GLY A 52 -13.03 -6.36 -5.47
N VAL A 53 -14.30 -6.35 -5.05
CA VAL A 53 -14.80 -5.58 -3.88
C VAL A 53 -14.33 -6.16 -2.53
N THR A 54 -13.94 -7.43 -2.53
CA THR A 54 -13.39 -8.13 -1.36
C THR A 54 -11.85 -8.16 -1.48
N ASP A 55 -11.25 -9.34 -1.57
CA ASP A 55 -9.82 -9.52 -1.70
C ASP A 55 -9.32 -9.12 -3.11
N GLY A 56 -8.10 -8.60 -3.18
CA GLY A 56 -7.38 -8.27 -4.43
C GLY A 56 -7.63 -6.88 -5.01
N GLY A 57 -8.71 -6.19 -4.64
CA GLY A 57 -8.98 -4.81 -5.06
C GLY A 57 -8.11 -3.80 -4.32
N LYS A 58 -7.69 -2.71 -4.99
CA LYS A 58 -6.73 -1.74 -4.42
C LYS A 58 -7.23 -0.31 -4.55
N TRP A 59 -6.89 0.51 -3.56
CA TRP A 59 -7.18 1.94 -3.56
C TRP A 59 -6.14 2.73 -4.36
N VAL A 60 -6.59 3.38 -5.41
CA VAL A 60 -5.76 4.16 -6.34
C VAL A 60 -6.19 5.61 -6.31
N CYS A 61 -5.23 6.50 -6.10
CA CYS A 61 -5.49 7.93 -6.22
C CYS A 61 -5.68 8.30 -7.69
N ASN A 62 -6.82 8.91 -8.01
CA ASN A 62 -7.16 9.58 -9.26
C ASN A 62 -6.67 8.88 -10.55
N PRO A 63 -7.06 7.61 -10.80
CA PRO A 63 -6.61 6.87 -11.97
C PRO A 63 -7.05 7.53 -13.30
N PHE A 64 -8.11 8.33 -13.27
CA PHE A 64 -8.66 8.99 -14.46
C PHE A 64 -7.82 10.17 -14.93
N HIS A 65 -7.09 10.83 -14.03
CA HIS A 65 -6.17 11.92 -14.38
C HIS A 65 -4.88 11.42 -15.05
N LEU A 66 -4.62 10.11 -14.99
CA LEU A 66 -3.51 9.48 -15.69
C LEU A 66 -3.80 9.22 -17.18
N ARG A 67 -5.05 9.38 -17.61
CA ARG A 67 -5.44 9.24 -19.03
C ARG A 67 -4.67 10.27 -19.87
N GLY A 68 -3.98 9.78 -20.91
CA GLY A 68 -3.20 10.63 -21.82
C GLY A 68 -1.78 10.98 -21.32
N ARG A 69 -1.40 10.56 -20.11
CA ARG A 69 -0.01 10.68 -19.63
C ARG A 69 0.78 9.42 -19.97
N ARG A 70 2.03 9.59 -20.41
CA ARG A 70 2.95 8.46 -20.62
C ARG A 70 3.84 8.27 -19.40
N GLY A 71 4.09 7.03 -19.00
CA GLY A 71 5.07 6.70 -17.97
C GLY A 71 4.57 6.66 -16.52
N CYS A 72 3.26 6.54 -16.29
CA CYS A 72 2.75 6.25 -14.94
C CYS A 72 3.19 4.84 -14.50
N LEU A 73 3.96 4.82 -13.40
CA LEU A 73 4.49 3.62 -12.79
C LEU A 73 3.70 3.32 -11.52
N ILE A 74 2.94 2.23 -11.53
CA ILE A 74 2.25 1.69 -10.35
C ILE A 74 2.77 0.29 -10.05
N PHE A 75 3.11 0.08 -8.79
CA PHE A 75 3.58 -1.21 -8.28
C PHE A 75 2.46 -1.87 -7.48
N SER A 76 2.12 -3.10 -7.83
CA SER A 76 1.15 -3.95 -7.12
C SER A 76 1.87 -5.20 -6.60
N LEU A 77 2.02 -5.31 -5.29
CA LEU A 77 2.75 -6.41 -4.64
C LEU A 77 1.78 -7.36 -3.92
N GLY A 78 1.94 -8.66 -4.10
CA GLY A 78 1.06 -9.67 -3.49
C GLY A 78 -0.13 -10.03 -4.35
N VAL A 79 0.11 -10.34 -5.63
CA VAL A 79 -0.97 -10.55 -6.62
C VAL A 79 -1.65 -11.90 -6.47
N ASN A 80 -0.95 -12.95 -6.00
CA ASN A 80 -1.48 -14.30 -5.76
C ASN A 80 -2.36 -14.85 -6.92
N ASN A 81 -1.92 -14.65 -8.17
CA ASN A 81 -2.67 -14.93 -9.40
C ASN A 81 -4.02 -14.19 -9.60
N GLU A 82 -4.36 -13.22 -8.75
CA GLU A 82 -5.53 -12.35 -8.90
C GLU A 82 -5.15 -11.09 -9.68
N ILE A 83 -5.72 -10.87 -10.87
CA ILE A 83 -5.37 -9.74 -11.75
C ILE A 83 -6.52 -8.76 -11.99
N SER A 84 -7.63 -8.88 -11.26
CA SER A 84 -8.80 -8.01 -11.41
C SER A 84 -8.42 -6.54 -11.24
N PHE A 85 -7.52 -6.25 -10.30
CA PHE A 85 -6.95 -4.92 -10.12
C PHE A 85 -6.24 -4.44 -11.38
N ASP A 86 -5.30 -5.23 -11.92
CA ASP A 86 -4.49 -4.83 -13.08
C ASP A 86 -5.38 -4.54 -14.30
N VAL A 87 -6.39 -5.39 -14.52
CA VAL A 87 -7.38 -5.22 -15.59
C VAL A 87 -8.22 -3.96 -15.39
N ALA A 88 -8.72 -3.74 -14.16
CA ALA A 88 -9.52 -2.55 -13.84
C ALA A 88 -8.69 -1.26 -13.97
N PHE A 89 -7.42 -1.29 -13.55
CA PHE A 89 -6.49 -0.18 -13.66
C PHE A 89 -6.17 0.18 -15.11
N GLN A 90 -5.87 -0.83 -15.94
CA GLN A 90 -5.66 -0.63 -17.38
C GLN A 90 -6.88 -0.02 -18.08
N ARG A 91 -8.10 -0.44 -17.68
CA ARG A 91 -9.34 0.15 -18.20
C ARG A 91 -9.53 1.60 -17.72
N ALA A 92 -9.32 1.86 -16.43
CA ALA A 92 -9.47 3.19 -15.85
C ALA A 92 -8.51 4.21 -16.48
N THR A 93 -7.30 3.78 -16.83
CA THR A 93 -6.22 4.60 -17.40
C THR A 93 -6.18 4.62 -18.93
N LEU A 94 -7.10 3.93 -19.62
CA LEU A 94 -7.08 3.74 -21.08
C LEU A 94 -5.73 3.22 -21.60
N GLN A 95 -5.13 2.29 -20.86
CA GLN A 95 -3.82 1.68 -21.15
C GLN A 95 -2.64 2.66 -21.25
N ALA A 96 -2.79 3.86 -20.67
CA ALA A 96 -1.74 4.87 -20.64
C ALA A 96 -0.56 4.49 -19.73
N CYS A 97 -0.83 3.65 -18.71
CA CYS A 97 0.13 3.22 -17.70
C CYS A 97 0.65 1.80 -17.92
N HIS A 98 1.82 1.50 -17.36
CA HIS A 98 2.41 0.16 -17.32
C HIS A 98 2.52 -0.31 -15.87
N PRO A 99 1.53 -1.07 -15.34
CA PRO A 99 1.59 -1.67 -14.03
C PRO A 99 2.65 -2.77 -13.97
N TYR A 100 3.36 -2.79 -12.84
CA TYR A 100 4.29 -3.86 -12.48
C TYR A 100 3.71 -4.59 -11.28
N ALA A 101 3.50 -5.88 -11.44
CA ALA A 101 2.92 -6.74 -10.44
C ALA A 101 3.96 -7.77 -9.99
N PHE A 102 4.19 -7.88 -8.68
CA PHE A 102 5.15 -8.85 -8.16
C PHE A 102 4.47 -9.90 -7.31
N ASP A 103 4.93 -11.14 -7.46
CA ASP A 103 4.41 -12.30 -6.74
C ASP A 103 5.56 -13.16 -6.22
N LYS A 104 5.39 -13.69 -5.01
CA LYS A 104 6.31 -14.66 -4.39
C LYS A 104 6.24 -16.01 -5.09
N VAL A 105 5.11 -16.33 -5.69
CA VAL A 105 4.92 -17.55 -6.47
C VAL A 105 5.04 -17.20 -7.94
N GLY A 106 5.99 -17.82 -8.65
CA GLY A 106 6.20 -17.58 -10.07
C GLY A 106 4.93 -17.83 -10.85
N ARG A 107 4.48 -16.85 -11.64
CA ARG A 107 3.16 -16.93 -12.27
C ARG A 107 3.06 -18.07 -13.29
N LYS A 108 1.85 -18.64 -13.36
CA LYS A 108 1.26 -19.17 -14.60
C LYS A 108 1.14 -18.00 -15.59
N LYS A 109 1.59 -18.18 -16.84
CA LYS A 109 1.41 -17.20 -17.93
C LYS A 109 -0.05 -16.70 -17.99
N LEU A 110 -0.24 -15.40 -18.16
CA LEU A 110 -1.54 -14.85 -18.58
C LEU A 110 -1.93 -15.57 -19.88
N THR A 111 -3.12 -16.17 -19.92
CA THR A 111 -3.65 -16.86 -21.11
C THR A 111 -4.94 -16.17 -21.57
N GLY A 112 -5.24 -16.22 -22.86
CA GLY A 112 -6.50 -15.72 -23.43
C GLY A 112 -6.61 -14.20 -23.56
N GLN A 113 -7.80 -13.65 -23.31
CA GLN A 113 -8.18 -12.24 -23.56
C GLN A 113 -7.33 -11.20 -22.78
N HIS A 114 -6.56 -11.66 -21.80
CA HIS A 114 -5.72 -10.83 -20.91
C HIS A 114 -4.41 -10.37 -21.56
N CYS A 115 -3.99 -10.94 -22.70
CA CYS A 115 -2.80 -10.49 -23.45
C CYS A 115 -2.95 -9.07 -24.05
N ARG A 116 -4.14 -8.46 -24.01
CA ARG A 116 -4.36 -7.07 -24.44
C ARG A 116 -3.85 -6.01 -23.46
N TYR A 117 -3.48 -6.41 -22.24
CA TYR A 117 -3.03 -5.49 -21.20
C TYR A 117 -1.52 -5.55 -21.05
N LYS A 118 -0.89 -4.38 -20.96
CA LYS A 118 0.53 -4.27 -20.63
C LYS A 118 0.69 -4.52 -19.13
N LEU A 119 1.00 -5.75 -18.75
CA LEU A 119 1.22 -6.14 -17.35
C LEU A 119 2.55 -6.88 -17.24
N SER A 120 3.49 -6.33 -16.49
CA SER A 120 4.74 -7.01 -16.15
C SER A 120 4.58 -7.76 -14.85
N ILE A 121 4.93 -9.04 -14.86
CA ILE A 121 4.85 -9.91 -13.70
C ILE A 121 6.26 -10.29 -13.32
N ILE A 122 6.67 -9.95 -12.10
CA ILE A 122 8.03 -10.20 -11.66
C ILE A 122 7.99 -11.12 -10.44
N LEU A 123 8.82 -12.15 -10.49
CA LEU A 123 9.10 -13.01 -9.36
C LEU A 123 9.90 -12.23 -8.32
N GLY A 124 9.36 -12.09 -7.12
CA GLY A 124 10.06 -11.36 -6.08
C GLY A 124 9.27 -11.28 -4.79
N ASN A 125 9.97 -11.34 -3.67
CA ASN A 125 9.37 -11.07 -2.37
C ASN A 125 9.34 -9.54 -2.15
N LYS A 126 8.32 -9.05 -1.43
CA LYS A 126 8.17 -7.59 -1.17
C LYS A 126 9.34 -6.97 -0.40
N PHE A 127 10.04 -7.73 0.44
CA PHE A 127 11.16 -7.24 1.24
C PHE A 127 12.45 -7.08 0.42
N ASP A 128 12.58 -7.77 -0.71
CA ASP A 128 13.70 -7.60 -1.64
C ASP A 128 13.38 -6.53 -2.69
N VAL A 129 12.13 -6.54 -3.19
CA VAL A 129 11.71 -5.68 -4.30
C VAL A 129 11.50 -4.24 -3.86
N ILE A 130 10.84 -4.01 -2.72
CA ILE A 130 10.51 -2.65 -2.28
C ILE A 130 11.77 -1.81 -2.07
N PRO A 131 12.75 -2.24 -1.25
CA PRO A 131 13.92 -1.40 -1.00
C PRO A 131 14.68 -1.09 -2.28
N ALA A 132 14.94 -2.11 -3.11
CA ALA A 132 15.65 -1.93 -4.37
C ALA A 132 14.90 -1.01 -5.36
N ALA A 133 13.57 -1.15 -5.46
CA ALA A 133 12.80 -0.36 -6.40
C ALA A 133 12.61 1.09 -5.94
N VAL A 134 12.43 1.30 -4.64
CA VAL A 134 12.26 2.61 -4.01
C VAL A 134 13.56 3.43 -4.08
N GLU A 135 14.72 2.80 -3.93
CA GLU A 135 16.02 3.48 -4.06
C GLU A 135 16.37 3.86 -5.50
N ASN A 136 16.05 3.00 -6.47
CA ASN A 136 16.55 3.14 -7.84
C ASN A 136 15.52 3.70 -8.83
N THR A 137 14.25 3.79 -8.45
CA THR A 137 13.18 4.19 -9.37
C THR A 137 12.12 5.02 -8.66
N LYS A 138 11.76 6.16 -9.26
CA LYS A 138 10.64 6.98 -8.78
C LYS A 138 9.32 6.35 -9.21
N ILE A 139 8.72 5.57 -8.33
CA ILE A 139 7.39 4.98 -8.53
C ILE A 139 6.36 5.97 -7.99
N CYS A 140 5.36 6.34 -8.81
CA CYS A 140 4.39 7.32 -8.35
C CYS A 140 3.47 6.76 -7.26
N GLN A 141 3.06 5.50 -7.39
CA GLN A 141 2.18 4.87 -6.42
C GLN A 141 2.58 3.41 -6.16
N ILE A 142 2.74 3.07 -4.89
CA ILE A 142 3.03 1.71 -4.44
C ILE A 142 1.80 1.19 -3.70
N LEU A 143 1.31 0.04 -4.16
CA LEU A 143 0.19 -0.68 -3.59
C LEU A 143 0.72 -2.03 -3.10
N VAL A 144 0.70 -2.25 -1.79
CA VAL A 144 1.37 -3.41 -1.18
C VAL A 144 0.48 -4.06 -0.13
N GLU A 145 0.32 -5.38 -0.24
CA GLU A 145 -0.19 -6.21 0.85
C GLU A 145 0.96 -6.70 1.73
N VAL A 146 0.91 -6.36 3.00
CA VAL A 146 1.90 -6.76 4.00
C VAL A 146 1.28 -7.80 4.94
N HIS A 147 2.01 -8.90 5.12
CA HIS A 147 1.70 -9.93 6.10
C HIS A 147 2.70 -9.74 7.22
N GLY A 148 2.25 -9.54 8.44
CA GLY A 148 3.15 -9.32 9.57
C GLY A 148 2.44 -8.75 10.77
N SER A 149 3.22 -8.50 11.84
CA SER A 149 2.71 -7.79 13.00
C SER A 149 2.51 -6.30 12.67
N ALA A 150 1.70 -5.61 13.47
CA ALA A 150 1.55 -4.16 13.35
C ALA A 150 2.91 -3.42 13.45
N THR A 151 3.83 -3.94 14.28
CA THR A 151 5.18 -3.38 14.44
C THR A 151 6.01 -3.51 13.16
N ASP A 152 5.95 -4.66 12.48
CA ASP A 152 6.67 -4.86 11.21
C ASP A 152 6.14 -3.94 10.12
N ASN A 153 4.82 -3.74 10.08
CA ASN A 153 4.17 -2.84 9.16
C ASN A 153 4.59 -1.38 9.39
N VAL A 154 4.59 -0.92 10.64
CA VAL A 154 5.06 0.44 11.00
C VAL A 154 6.52 0.64 10.61
N ARG A 155 7.37 -0.38 10.83
CA ARG A 155 8.79 -0.31 10.44
C ARG A 155 8.95 -0.16 8.92
N LEU A 156 8.21 -0.93 8.12
CA LEU A 156 8.22 -0.82 6.65
C LEU A 156 7.77 0.58 6.21
N LEU A 157 6.64 1.07 6.74
CA LEU A 157 6.10 2.38 6.39
C LEU A 157 7.06 3.52 6.77
N GLN A 158 7.70 3.42 7.94
CA GLN A 158 8.57 4.47 8.43
C GLN A 158 9.95 4.46 7.80
N ILE A 159 10.61 3.31 7.77
CA ILE A 159 12.02 3.22 7.37
C ILE A 159 12.15 3.12 5.86
N GLU A 160 11.35 2.26 5.21
CA GLU A 160 11.51 1.99 3.78
C GLU A 160 10.75 2.99 2.91
N MET A 161 9.54 3.39 3.32
CA MET A 161 8.68 4.23 2.48
C MET A 161 8.85 5.73 2.77
N SER A 162 8.56 6.18 3.99
CA SER A 162 8.53 7.60 4.35
C SER A 162 9.87 8.33 4.16
N ARG A 163 10.99 7.65 4.45
CA ARG A 163 12.34 8.17 4.22
C ARG A 163 12.68 8.36 2.75
N ASN A 164 12.02 7.61 1.87
CA ASN A 164 12.19 7.68 0.41
C ASN A 164 11.06 8.47 -0.28
N GLY A 165 10.42 9.40 0.44
CA GLY A 165 9.48 10.35 -0.15
C GLY A 165 8.06 9.82 -0.38
N TYR A 166 7.70 8.67 0.19
CA TYR A 166 6.34 8.14 0.09
C TYR A 166 5.46 8.54 1.27
N TYR A 167 4.21 8.89 0.98
CA TYR A 167 3.20 9.31 1.95
C TYR A 167 2.08 8.28 1.96
N LEU A 168 1.68 7.84 3.15
CA LEU A 168 0.54 6.95 3.33
C LEU A 168 -0.76 7.66 2.92
N LEU A 169 -1.46 7.10 1.94
CA LEU A 169 -2.66 7.67 1.34
C LEU A 169 -3.94 6.93 1.76
N SER A 170 -3.86 5.60 1.85
CA SER A 170 -4.93 4.77 2.40
C SER A 170 -4.37 3.45 2.91
N TYR A 171 -5.11 2.80 3.79
CA TYR A 171 -4.87 1.42 4.18
C TYR A 171 -6.19 0.68 4.36
N GLU A 172 -6.18 -0.63 4.14
CA GLU A 172 -7.33 -1.51 4.30
C GLU A 172 -6.88 -2.77 5.05
N ILE A 173 -7.46 -3.02 6.22
CA ILE A 173 -7.22 -4.27 6.96
C ILE A 173 -8.00 -5.37 6.24
N ASN A 174 -7.34 -6.47 5.91
CA ASN A 174 -7.98 -7.57 5.22
C ASN A 174 -9.06 -8.20 6.12
N GLY A 175 -10.26 -8.41 5.57
CA GLY A 175 -11.39 -8.98 6.31
C GLY A 175 -11.19 -10.43 6.75
N TYR A 176 -10.25 -11.17 6.14
CA TYR A 176 -9.95 -12.57 6.46
C TYR A 176 -8.91 -12.73 7.57
N SER A 177 -7.99 -11.76 7.75
CA SER A 177 -6.93 -11.85 8.76
C SER A 177 -6.43 -10.47 9.16
N LEU A 178 -6.44 -10.21 10.48
CA LEU A 178 -5.99 -8.94 11.06
C LEU A 178 -4.48 -8.69 10.94
N ASN A 179 -3.71 -9.70 10.54
CA ASN A 179 -2.27 -9.60 10.29
C ASN A 179 -1.95 -9.28 8.82
N LEU A 180 -2.98 -9.05 8.00
CA LEU A 180 -2.87 -8.66 6.61
C LEU A 180 -3.43 -7.27 6.45
N CYS A 181 -2.62 -6.38 5.90
CA CYS A 181 -3.04 -5.01 5.63
C CYS A 181 -2.51 -4.59 4.26
N GLU A 182 -3.40 -3.99 3.48
CA GLU A 182 -3.07 -3.36 2.23
C GLU A 182 -2.78 -1.88 2.44
N TYR A 183 -1.70 -1.39 1.85
CA TYR A 183 -1.30 0.01 1.91
C TYR A 183 -1.24 0.61 0.51
N SER A 184 -1.75 1.83 0.39
CA SER A 184 -1.59 2.70 -0.77
C SER A 184 -0.71 3.88 -0.40
N LEU A 185 0.41 4.04 -1.12
CA LEU A 185 1.44 5.03 -0.86
C LEU A 185 1.67 5.87 -2.12
N ILE A 186 1.83 7.18 -1.97
CA ILE A 186 2.13 8.09 -3.08
C ILE A 186 3.48 8.78 -2.87
N HIS A 187 4.29 8.85 -3.91
CA HIS A 187 5.56 9.58 -3.86
C HIS A 187 5.32 11.09 -3.98
N GLU A 188 6.06 11.91 -3.22
CA GLU A 188 5.93 13.38 -3.21
C GLU A 188 5.98 14.01 -4.61
N SER A 189 6.87 13.52 -5.47
CA SER A 189 7.01 14.04 -6.84
C SER A 189 5.79 13.79 -7.72
N CYS A 190 4.83 13.00 -7.27
CA CYS A 190 3.62 12.64 -8.03
C CYS A 190 2.33 13.20 -7.40
N LEU A 191 2.42 13.96 -6.30
CA LEU A 191 1.24 14.52 -5.63
C LEU A 191 0.42 15.40 -6.59
N ASP A 192 1.05 16.41 -7.19
CA ASP A 192 0.39 17.30 -8.17
C ASP A 192 -0.15 16.52 -9.36
N ALA A 193 0.63 15.55 -9.83
CA ALA A 193 0.26 14.71 -10.95
C ALA A 193 -1.00 13.89 -10.67
N TYR A 194 -1.28 13.54 -9.43
CA TYR A 194 -2.45 12.75 -9.06
C TYR A 194 -3.56 13.62 -8.43
N GLY A 195 -3.32 14.92 -8.24
CA GLY A 195 -4.22 15.81 -7.50
C GLY A 195 -4.36 15.40 -6.03
N ALA A 196 -3.25 14.94 -5.44
CA ALA A 196 -3.15 14.60 -4.03
C ALA A 196 -2.47 15.74 -3.26
N GLU A 197 -2.83 15.87 -1.99
CA GLU A 197 -2.36 16.93 -1.10
C GLU A 197 -1.69 16.30 0.13
N VAL A 198 -0.60 16.89 0.62
CA VAL A 198 0.03 16.45 1.88
C VAL A 198 -0.81 16.93 3.05
N LEU A 199 -1.16 16.02 3.95
CA LEU A 199 -1.78 16.36 5.23
C LEU A 199 -0.71 16.66 6.27
N ALA A 200 0.24 15.75 6.42
CA ALA A 200 1.35 15.85 7.35
C ALA A 200 2.34 14.70 7.13
N LYS A 201 3.57 14.84 7.64
CA LYS A 201 4.59 13.78 7.61
C LYS A 201 4.88 13.27 9.02
N TYR A 202 4.24 12.15 9.41
CA TYR A 202 4.38 11.58 10.76
C TYR A 202 5.49 10.52 10.88
N PHE A 203 5.87 9.88 9.78
CA PHE A 203 6.85 8.80 9.77
C PHE A 203 8.28 9.28 9.39
N SER A 204 8.63 10.54 9.64
CA SER A 204 9.97 11.10 9.40
C SER A 204 10.86 11.03 10.62
#